data_AF-A0A1F9QFE5-F1
#
_entry.id   AF-A0A1F9QFE5-F1
#
_cell.length_a   1.000
_cell.length_b   1.000
_cell.length_c   1.000
_cell.angle_alpha   90.00
_cell.angle_beta   90.00
_cell.angle_gamma   90.00
#
_symmetry.space_group_name_H-M   'P 1'
#
loop_
_entity.id
_entity.type
_entity.pdbx_description
1 polymer ?
#
loop_
_entity_poly.entity_id
_entity_poly.type
_entity_poly.pdbx_seq_one_letter_code
_entity_poly.pdbx_strand_id
1 'polypeptide(L)'
;MTLYFPHLHPDLLAGSERQALPEGVRFLDPGLARPDSADHVLPEGAPFDRRLAKAILADTMRFGESVANPRDIAVHGLLQQVQALAPESGRLVMAEVERSMAGAAGQSGASADHLLEARRQAQTLLLLAWNLEERMLDLRQIDQGLRDSWARLGQSVASAEETDEPNESNAAAPAAAPGQAAAEDGEEADGDTLAMGKMLSGLSLPEAYGETLPWRRILEAFAVLAPGQELVTADADIAQSLREAGVPEAKGVFQAPAWRLSGLDRCPAARPWLDVPVRLGTVATAAEGA
;
A
#
# COMPACT_ATOMS: atom_id res chain seq x y z
N MET A 1 0.81 -6.75 -21.69
CA MET A 1 0.31 -5.51 -21.06
C MET A 1 1.25 -5.20 -19.91
N THR A 2 1.34 -3.93 -19.51
CA THR A 2 2.27 -3.51 -18.45
C THR A 2 1.48 -3.14 -17.21
N LEU A 3 1.84 -3.75 -16.08
CA LEU A 3 1.21 -3.53 -14.78
C LEU A 3 2.14 -2.77 -13.84
N TYR A 4 1.61 -1.78 -13.14
CA TYR A 4 2.33 -1.12 -12.06
C TYR A 4 2.49 -2.05 -10.85
N PHE A 5 3.62 -1.92 -10.16
CA PHE A 5 4.03 -2.69 -8.99
C PHE A 5 4.84 -1.78 -8.05
N PRO A 6 4.70 -1.87 -6.70
CA PRO A 6 3.90 -2.84 -5.97
C PRO A 6 2.46 -2.41 -5.67
N HIS A 7 2.16 -1.12 -5.86
CA HIS A 7 0.88 -0.58 -5.42
C HIS A 7 -0.29 -0.97 -6.33
N LEU A 8 -1.47 -1.12 -5.73
CA LEU A 8 -2.71 -1.37 -6.45
C LEU A 8 -3.47 -0.07 -6.71
N HIS A 9 -3.29 0.94 -5.87
CA HIS A 9 -3.90 2.27 -6.04
C HIS A 9 -2.94 3.26 -6.71
N PRO A 10 -3.39 3.94 -7.78
CA PRO A 10 -2.58 4.98 -8.43
C PRO A 10 -2.40 6.23 -7.57
N ASP A 11 -3.32 6.47 -6.62
CA ASP A 11 -3.30 7.66 -5.76
C ASP A 11 -2.28 7.56 -4.62
N LEU A 12 -1.64 6.39 -4.46
CA LEU A 12 -0.52 6.24 -3.54
C LEU A 12 0.80 6.76 -4.09
N LEU A 13 0.92 6.88 -5.42
CA LEU A 13 2.11 7.44 -6.07
C LEU A 13 2.14 8.96 -5.96
N ALA A 14 3.34 9.53 -5.85
CA ALA A 14 3.52 10.96 -5.99
C ALA A 14 3.16 11.41 -7.43
N GLY A 15 2.77 12.69 -7.58
CA GLY A 15 2.37 13.23 -8.88
C GLY A 15 3.49 13.14 -9.94
N SER A 16 4.74 13.33 -9.54
CA SER A 16 5.92 13.19 -10.39
C SER A 16 6.15 11.74 -10.84
N GLU A 17 5.98 10.77 -9.94
CA GLU A 17 6.08 9.33 -10.25
C GLU A 17 4.98 8.90 -11.21
N ARG A 18 3.74 9.34 -10.97
CA ARG A 18 2.59 9.03 -11.83
C ARG A 18 2.77 9.58 -13.24
N GLN A 19 3.38 10.76 -13.39
CA GLN A 19 3.69 11.35 -14.69
C GLN A 19 4.85 10.66 -15.40
N ALA A 20 5.79 10.07 -14.65
CA ALA A 20 6.92 9.33 -15.22
C ALA A 20 6.52 7.94 -15.74
N LEU A 21 5.34 7.43 -15.38
CA LEU A 21 4.87 6.12 -15.84
C LEU A 21 4.73 6.09 -17.37
N PRO A 22 5.21 5.02 -18.04
CA PRO A 22 4.97 4.82 -19.47
C PRO A 22 3.48 4.81 -19.84
N GLU A 23 3.17 5.24 -21.06
CA GLU A 23 1.81 5.16 -21.58
C GLU A 23 1.30 3.72 -21.61
N GLY A 24 0.04 3.52 -21.19
CA GLY A 24 -0.61 2.21 -21.18
C GLY A 24 -0.31 1.33 -19.96
N VAL A 25 0.45 1.84 -18.98
CA VAL A 25 0.58 1.19 -17.66
C VAL A 25 -0.77 1.19 -16.95
N ARG A 26 -1.15 0.04 -16.39
CA ARG A 26 -2.37 -0.14 -15.62
C ARG A 26 -2.08 -0.76 -14.26
N PHE A 27 -3.03 -0.71 -13.35
CA PHE A 27 -2.95 -1.26 -12.02
C PHE A 27 -3.72 -2.58 -11.95
N LEU A 28 -3.24 -3.50 -11.11
CA LEU A 28 -3.91 -4.79 -10.96
C LEU A 28 -5.17 -4.63 -10.10
N ASP A 29 -6.30 -5.09 -10.61
CA ASP A 29 -7.56 -5.18 -9.87
C ASP A 29 -7.68 -6.57 -9.22
N PRO A 30 -7.66 -6.68 -7.88
CA PRO A 30 -7.91 -7.96 -7.21
C PRO A 30 -9.40 -8.34 -7.18
N GLY A 31 -10.29 -7.54 -7.77
CA GLY A 31 -11.74 -7.74 -7.82
C GLY A 31 -12.54 -6.63 -7.10
N LEU A 32 -11.90 -5.54 -6.70
CA LEU A 32 -12.48 -4.45 -5.90
C LEU A 32 -12.58 -3.12 -6.63
N ALA A 33 -11.81 -2.91 -7.70
CA ALA A 33 -11.84 -1.68 -8.46
C ALA A 33 -13.22 -1.44 -9.10
N ARG A 34 -13.46 -0.20 -9.56
CA ARG A 34 -14.69 0.11 -10.29
C ARG A 34 -14.69 -0.62 -11.64
N PRO A 35 -15.82 -1.25 -12.06
CA PRO A 35 -15.87 -2.06 -13.29
C PRO A 35 -15.42 -1.33 -14.55
N ASP A 36 -15.68 -0.02 -14.64
CA ASP A 36 -15.38 0.82 -15.80
C ASP A 36 -14.10 1.66 -15.62
N SER A 37 -13.25 1.31 -14.66
CA SER A 37 -11.98 2.01 -14.45
C SER A 37 -11.01 1.71 -15.59
N ALA A 38 -10.59 2.76 -16.32
CA ALA A 38 -9.56 2.64 -17.36
C ALA A 38 -8.18 2.28 -16.78
N ASP A 39 -7.94 2.65 -15.53
CA ASP A 39 -6.65 2.51 -14.85
C ASP A 39 -6.40 1.10 -14.35
N HIS A 40 -7.44 0.29 -14.16
CA HIS A 40 -7.34 -1.03 -13.53
C HIS A 40 -7.62 -2.17 -14.50
N VAL A 41 -7.03 -3.34 -14.23
CA VAL A 41 -7.30 -4.57 -14.99
C VAL A 41 -7.47 -5.75 -14.06
N LEU A 42 -8.62 -6.41 -14.18
CA LEU A 42 -8.87 -7.70 -13.53
C LEU A 42 -8.15 -8.79 -14.34
N PRO A 43 -7.21 -9.54 -13.73
CA PRO A 43 -6.53 -10.62 -14.43
C PRO A 43 -7.51 -11.71 -14.89
N GLU A 44 -7.36 -12.20 -16.11
CA GLU A 44 -8.21 -13.29 -16.66
C GLU A 44 -8.16 -14.57 -15.82
N GLY A 45 -7.04 -14.79 -15.12
CA GLY A 45 -6.82 -15.94 -14.25
C GLY A 45 -7.39 -15.80 -12.83
N ALA A 46 -8.11 -14.72 -12.51
CA ALA A 46 -8.62 -14.45 -11.17
C ALA A 46 -9.68 -15.48 -10.75
N PRO A 47 -9.47 -16.25 -9.65
CA PRO A 47 -10.42 -17.26 -9.20
C PRO A 47 -11.69 -16.70 -8.54
N PHE A 48 -11.66 -15.47 -8.03
CA PHE A 48 -12.82 -14.81 -7.43
C PHE A 48 -13.35 -13.72 -8.36
N ASP A 49 -14.67 -13.78 -8.61
CA ASP A 49 -15.38 -12.65 -9.19
C ASP A 49 -15.47 -11.48 -8.20
N ARG A 50 -15.91 -10.31 -8.67
CA ARG A 50 -16.02 -9.09 -7.83
C ARG A 50 -16.90 -9.28 -6.59
N ARG A 51 -17.96 -10.08 -6.70
CA ARG A 51 -18.89 -10.30 -5.59
C ARG A 51 -18.24 -11.17 -4.51
N LEU A 52 -17.60 -12.25 -4.94
CA LEU A 52 -16.90 -13.18 -4.07
C LEU A 52 -15.66 -12.54 -3.44
N ALA A 53 -14.89 -11.75 -4.20
CA ALA A 53 -13.76 -10.98 -3.69
C ALA A 53 -14.16 -10.05 -2.52
N LYS A 54 -15.27 -9.32 -2.67
CA LYS A 54 -15.84 -8.48 -1.60
C LYS A 54 -16.26 -9.29 -0.38
N ALA A 55 -16.94 -10.42 -0.59
CA ALA A 55 -17.37 -11.30 0.49
C ALA A 55 -16.17 -11.87 1.27
N ILE A 56 -15.16 -12.40 0.56
CA ILE A 56 -13.94 -12.93 1.15
C ILE A 56 -13.20 -11.86 1.95
N LEU A 57 -13.07 -10.64 1.42
CA LEU A 57 -12.43 -9.55 2.15
C LEU A 57 -13.21 -9.23 3.44
N ALA A 58 -14.53 -9.08 3.36
CA ALA A 58 -15.37 -8.79 4.52
C ALA A 58 -15.29 -9.90 5.59
N ASP A 59 -15.31 -11.16 5.17
CA ASP A 59 -15.17 -12.30 6.08
C ASP A 59 -13.78 -12.35 6.72
N THR A 60 -12.73 -12.03 5.96
CA THR A 60 -11.35 -11.99 6.47
C THR A 60 -11.14 -10.85 7.46
N MET A 61 -11.71 -9.66 7.21
CA MET A 61 -11.67 -8.54 8.14
C MET A 61 -12.41 -8.88 9.44
N ARG A 62 -13.64 -9.41 9.34
CA ARG A 62 -14.41 -9.84 10.52
C ARG A 62 -13.68 -10.91 11.32
N PHE A 63 -13.02 -11.85 10.65
CA PHE A 63 -12.19 -12.84 11.31
C PHE A 63 -11.03 -12.17 12.05
N GLY A 64 -10.30 -11.26 11.41
CA GLY A 64 -9.22 -10.49 12.05
C GLY A 64 -9.68 -9.72 13.29
N GLU A 65 -10.83 -9.06 13.23
CA GLU A 65 -11.44 -8.35 14.35
C GLU A 65 -11.84 -9.27 15.50
N SER A 66 -12.27 -10.50 15.18
CA SER A 66 -12.68 -11.49 16.19
C SER A 66 -11.49 -12.11 16.96
N VAL A 67 -10.28 -11.99 16.42
CA VAL A 67 -9.08 -12.58 17.00
C VAL A 67 -8.32 -11.51 17.80
N ALA A 68 -8.48 -11.54 19.13
CA ALA A 68 -7.93 -10.54 20.04
C ALA A 68 -6.39 -10.45 20.04
N ASN A 69 -5.66 -11.51 19.65
CA ASN A 69 -4.20 -11.50 19.55
C ASN A 69 -3.68 -12.06 18.22
N PRO A 70 -2.68 -11.42 17.59
CA PRO A 70 -2.04 -11.92 16.37
C PRO A 70 -1.40 -13.32 16.51
N ARG A 71 -0.99 -13.70 17.73
CA ARG A 71 -0.48 -15.05 18.03
C ARG A 71 -1.56 -16.12 17.91
N ASP A 72 -2.80 -15.77 18.20
CA ASP A 72 -3.94 -16.67 18.07
C ASP A 72 -4.26 -16.91 16.60
N ILE A 73 -3.94 -15.97 15.69
CA ILE A 73 -4.04 -16.15 14.24
C ILE A 73 -3.05 -17.23 13.75
N ALA A 74 -1.81 -17.23 14.23
CA ALA A 74 -0.83 -18.26 13.87
C ALA A 74 -1.25 -19.64 14.38
N VAL A 75 -1.84 -19.72 15.59
CA VAL A 75 -2.41 -20.95 16.15
C VAL A 75 -3.68 -21.37 15.42
N HIS A 76 -4.53 -20.44 14.97
CA HIS A 76 -5.71 -20.72 14.16
C HIS A 76 -5.36 -21.10 12.72
N GLY A 77 -4.31 -20.53 12.13
CA GLY A 77 -3.75 -20.95 10.85
C GLY A 77 -3.10 -22.33 10.92
N LEU A 78 -2.39 -22.63 12.02
CA LEU A 78 -1.95 -23.99 12.33
C LEU A 78 -3.16 -24.92 12.56
N LEU A 79 -4.20 -24.47 13.25
CA LEU A 79 -5.42 -25.24 13.48
C LEU A 79 -6.26 -25.40 12.22
N GLN A 80 -6.20 -24.53 11.22
CA GLN A 80 -6.82 -24.74 9.91
C GLN A 80 -5.98 -25.68 9.04
N GLN A 81 -4.65 -25.60 9.12
CA GLN A 81 -3.76 -26.62 8.55
C GLN A 81 -3.90 -27.99 9.25
N VAL A 82 -4.27 -28.02 10.54
CA VAL A 82 -4.56 -29.22 11.32
C VAL A 82 -6.04 -29.63 11.22
N GLN A 83 -7.00 -28.73 10.94
CA GLN A 83 -8.42 -29.02 10.63
C GLN A 83 -8.62 -29.43 9.17
N ALA A 84 -7.55 -29.46 8.37
CA ALA A 84 -7.42 -30.45 7.31
C ALA A 84 -7.61 -31.89 7.83
N LEU A 85 -7.60 -32.09 9.17
CA LEU A 85 -7.94 -33.32 9.89
C LEU A 85 -9.15 -33.10 10.84
N ALA A 86 -10.37 -33.26 10.29
CA ALA A 86 -11.67 -33.62 10.92
C ALA A 86 -12.63 -32.50 11.44
N PRO A 87 -13.98 -32.72 11.49
CA PRO A 87 -14.79 -33.91 11.15
C PRO A 87 -15.90 -33.71 10.09
N GLU A 88 -16.01 -32.56 9.41
CA GLU A 88 -16.91 -32.43 8.24
C GLU A 88 -16.23 -32.82 6.92
N SER A 89 -14.89 -32.78 6.91
CA SER A 89 -14.02 -33.32 5.87
C SER A 89 -14.06 -34.86 5.80
N GLY A 90 -14.71 -35.56 6.74
CA GLY A 90 -14.79 -37.03 6.73
C GLY A 90 -15.51 -37.61 5.50
N ARG A 91 -16.50 -36.89 4.95
CA ARG A 91 -17.19 -37.32 3.71
C ARG A 91 -16.41 -36.96 2.44
N LEU A 92 -15.66 -35.85 2.44
CA LEU A 92 -14.80 -35.45 1.33
C LEU A 92 -13.53 -36.31 1.26
N VAL A 93 -12.95 -36.66 2.41
CA VAL A 93 -11.80 -37.55 2.54
C VAL A 93 -12.20 -38.99 2.22
N MET A 94 -13.38 -39.48 2.64
CA MET A 94 -13.89 -40.78 2.17
C MET A 94 -14.16 -40.78 0.66
N ALA A 95 -14.73 -39.71 0.11
CA ALA A 95 -14.91 -39.57 -1.33
C ALA A 95 -13.58 -39.49 -2.10
N GLU A 96 -12.53 -38.89 -1.53
CA GLU A 96 -11.18 -38.83 -2.10
C GLU A 96 -10.41 -40.14 -1.95
N VAL A 97 -10.61 -40.87 -0.84
CA VAL A 97 -10.06 -42.22 -0.62
C VAL A 97 -10.75 -43.23 -1.53
N GLU A 98 -12.07 -43.13 -1.73
CA GLU A 98 -12.81 -43.93 -2.71
C GLU A 98 -12.36 -43.60 -4.14
N ARG A 99 -12.07 -42.32 -4.46
CA ARG A 99 -11.53 -41.88 -5.76
C ARG A 99 -10.08 -42.35 -5.98
N SER A 100 -9.27 -42.36 -4.94
CA SER A 100 -7.89 -42.87 -4.91
C SER A 100 -7.84 -44.40 -5.05
N MET A 101 -8.80 -45.09 -4.45
CA MET A 101 -8.99 -46.55 -4.62
C MET A 101 -9.55 -46.92 -6.01
N ALA A 102 -10.30 -46.03 -6.66
CA ALA A 102 -10.97 -46.27 -7.94
C ALA A 102 -10.19 -45.80 -9.18
N GLY A 103 -9.12 -45.00 -9.05
CA GLY A 103 -8.54 -44.30 -10.20
C GLY A 103 -7.02 -44.12 -10.17
N ALA A 104 -6.27 -45.16 -10.53
CA ALA A 104 -4.85 -45.08 -10.90
C ALA A 104 -4.61 -44.38 -12.26
N ALA A 105 -5.36 -43.31 -12.55
CA ALA A 105 -5.27 -42.53 -13.79
C ALA A 105 -5.60 -41.05 -13.49
N GLY A 106 -4.66 -40.29 -12.90
CA GLY A 106 -4.98 -38.91 -12.53
C GLY A 106 -3.86 -38.03 -11.95
N GLN A 107 -2.59 -38.20 -12.32
CA GLN A 107 -1.52 -37.32 -11.82
C GLN A 107 -1.57 -35.88 -12.37
N SER A 108 -2.28 -35.63 -13.47
CA SER A 108 -2.43 -34.26 -14.02
C SER A 108 -3.43 -33.38 -13.26
N GLY A 109 -4.33 -33.95 -12.45
CA GLY A 109 -5.35 -33.19 -11.70
C GLY A 109 -4.80 -32.44 -10.50
N ALA A 110 -3.96 -33.11 -9.70
CA ALA A 110 -3.40 -32.54 -8.47
C ALA A 110 -2.61 -31.24 -8.72
N SER A 111 -1.84 -31.17 -9.81
CA SER A 111 -1.07 -29.96 -10.15
C SER A 111 -1.96 -28.77 -10.52
N ALA A 112 -3.10 -29.00 -11.18
CA ALA A 112 -4.04 -27.94 -11.55
C ALA A 112 -4.77 -27.41 -10.30
N ASP A 113 -5.15 -28.31 -9.39
CA ASP A 113 -5.79 -27.96 -8.12
C ASP A 113 -4.85 -27.13 -7.22
N HIS A 114 -3.57 -27.51 -7.14
CA HIS A 114 -2.57 -26.73 -6.40
C HIS A 114 -2.34 -25.33 -6.97
N LEU A 115 -2.35 -25.17 -8.30
CA LEU A 115 -2.23 -23.86 -8.93
C LEU A 115 -3.47 -23.00 -8.70
N LEU A 116 -4.67 -23.58 -8.75
CA LEU A 116 -5.91 -22.87 -8.45
C LEU A 116 -5.92 -22.37 -7.00
N GLU A 117 -5.47 -23.20 -6.06
CA GLU A 117 -5.35 -22.81 -4.66
C GLU A 117 -4.31 -21.70 -4.47
N ALA A 118 -3.15 -21.80 -5.14
CA ALA A 118 -2.15 -20.73 -5.15
C ALA A 118 -2.72 -19.39 -5.68
N ARG A 119 -3.55 -19.44 -6.73
CA ARG A 119 -4.23 -18.25 -7.26
C ARG A 119 -5.23 -17.67 -6.28
N ARG A 120 -5.96 -18.51 -5.54
CA ARG A 120 -6.90 -18.06 -4.50
C ARG A 120 -6.16 -17.34 -3.39
N GLN A 121 -5.07 -17.93 -2.90
CA GLN A 121 -4.22 -17.32 -1.88
C GLN A 121 -3.59 -16.01 -2.36
N ALA A 122 -3.10 -15.98 -3.60
CA ALA A 122 -2.57 -14.77 -4.23
C ALA A 122 -3.62 -13.66 -4.32
N GLN A 123 -4.83 -13.97 -4.81
CA GLN A 123 -5.89 -12.98 -4.90
C GLN A 123 -6.33 -12.50 -3.50
N THR A 124 -6.45 -13.38 -2.51
CA THR A 124 -6.73 -12.99 -1.12
C THR A 124 -5.66 -12.05 -0.56
N LEU A 125 -4.38 -12.34 -0.78
CA LEU A 125 -3.29 -11.45 -0.36
C LEU A 125 -3.41 -10.07 -1.01
N LEU A 126 -3.75 -10.01 -2.29
CA LEU A 126 -3.92 -8.75 -3.01
C LEU A 126 -5.18 -7.98 -2.57
N LEU A 127 -6.25 -8.68 -2.16
CA LEU A 127 -7.41 -8.04 -1.52
C LEU A 127 -7.04 -7.38 -0.19
N LEU A 128 -6.19 -8.04 0.60
CA LEU A 128 -5.66 -7.48 1.85
C LEU A 128 -4.75 -6.29 1.60
N ALA A 129 -3.85 -6.40 0.61
CA ALA A 129 -3.00 -5.28 0.19
C ALA A 129 -3.85 -4.08 -0.26
N TRP A 130 -4.89 -4.31 -1.08
CA TRP A 130 -5.83 -3.27 -1.48
C TRP A 130 -6.48 -2.59 -0.27
N ASN A 131 -6.97 -3.38 0.68
CA ASN A 131 -7.60 -2.82 1.88
C ASN A 131 -6.62 -2.00 2.72
N LEU A 132 -5.38 -2.46 2.88
CA LEU A 132 -4.34 -1.70 3.58
C LEU A 132 -4.06 -0.37 2.87
N GLU A 133 -3.96 -0.38 1.54
CA GLU A 133 -3.78 0.83 0.74
C GLU A 133 -4.95 1.82 0.87
N GLU A 134 -6.20 1.35 0.87
CA GLU A 134 -7.38 2.19 1.13
C GLU A 134 -7.30 2.84 2.52
N ARG A 135 -6.89 2.09 3.55
CA ARG A 135 -6.67 2.66 4.90
C ARG A 135 -5.54 3.69 4.92
N MET A 136 -4.47 3.48 4.17
CA MET A 136 -3.38 4.46 4.04
C MET A 136 -3.89 5.75 3.37
N LEU A 137 -4.71 5.64 2.32
CA LEU A 137 -5.32 6.79 1.66
C LEU A 137 -6.29 7.53 2.61
N ASP A 138 -7.13 6.80 3.34
CA ASP A 138 -8.04 7.37 4.35
C ASP A 138 -7.25 8.16 5.41
N LEU A 139 -6.16 7.59 5.93
CA LEU A 139 -5.30 8.23 6.92
C LEU A 139 -4.65 9.51 6.37
N ARG A 140 -4.13 9.48 5.14
CA ARG A 140 -3.58 10.67 4.46
C ARG A 140 -4.64 11.77 4.33
N GLN A 141 -5.87 11.40 3.99
CA GLN A 141 -6.96 12.37 3.87
C GLN A 141 -7.34 13.00 5.21
N ILE A 142 -7.41 12.19 6.28
CA ILE A 142 -7.69 12.68 7.64
C ILE A 142 -6.58 13.63 8.10
N ASP A 143 -5.32 13.25 7.89
CA ASP A 143 -4.16 14.06 8.27
C ASP A 143 -4.16 15.41 7.53
N GLN A 144 -4.42 15.40 6.22
CA GLN A 144 -4.55 16.63 5.44
C GLN A 144 -5.71 17.52 5.94
N GLY A 145 -6.88 16.92 6.23
CA GLY A 145 -8.02 17.66 6.76
C GLY A 145 -7.75 18.27 8.13
N LEU A 146 -6.96 17.59 8.97
CA LEU A 146 -6.50 18.10 10.26
C LEU A 146 -5.57 19.30 10.07
N ARG A 147 -4.57 19.19 9.18
CA ARG A 147 -3.64 20.29 8.84
C ARG A 147 -4.39 21.51 8.32
N ASP A 148 -5.32 21.32 7.40
CA ASP A 148 -6.13 22.40 6.83
C ASP A 148 -6.98 23.10 7.89
N SER A 149 -7.58 22.34 8.81
CA SER A 149 -8.39 22.88 9.90
C SER A 149 -7.56 23.71 10.88
N TRP A 150 -6.35 23.24 11.22
CA TRP A 150 -5.42 23.99 12.06
C TRP A 150 -4.88 25.25 11.38
N ALA A 151 -4.57 25.20 10.09
CA ALA A 151 -4.14 26.38 9.33
C ALA A 151 -5.22 27.47 9.33
N ARG A 152 -6.50 27.09 9.19
CA ARG A 152 -7.63 28.03 9.29
C ARG A 152 -7.80 28.61 10.69
N LEU A 153 -7.61 27.80 11.74
CA LEU A 153 -7.65 28.28 13.11
C LEU A 153 -6.54 29.31 13.35
N GLY A 154 -5.30 29.02 12.94
CA GLY A 154 -4.18 29.95 13.04
C GLY A 154 -4.46 31.28 12.34
N GLN A 155 -5.03 31.23 11.13
CA GLN A 155 -5.45 32.43 10.40
C GLN A 155 -6.55 33.21 11.15
N SER A 156 -7.52 32.51 11.76
CA SER A 156 -8.60 33.16 12.52
C SER A 156 -8.12 33.85 13.80
N VAL A 157 -7.11 33.29 14.48
CA VAL A 157 -6.50 33.88 15.68
C VAL A 157 -5.65 35.08 15.31
N ALA A 158 -4.79 34.96 14.29
CA ALA A 158 -3.97 36.07 13.80
C ALA A 158 -4.83 37.26 13.30
N SER A 159 -5.97 36.98 12.65
CA SER A 159 -6.90 38.02 12.20
C SER A 159 -7.63 38.74 13.35
N ALA A 160 -7.72 38.12 14.53
CA ALA A 160 -8.36 38.73 15.70
C ALA A 160 -7.44 39.72 16.44
N GLU A 161 -6.12 39.60 16.25
CA GLU A 161 -5.11 40.46 16.89
C GLU A 161 -4.83 41.75 16.09
N GLU A 162 -5.19 41.81 14.80
CA GLU A 162 -5.03 43.01 13.94
C GLU A 162 -6.19 44.02 14.06
N THR A 163 -7.13 43.86 15.00
CA THR A 163 -8.34 44.71 15.08
C THR A 163 -8.33 45.78 16.20
N ASP A 164 -7.17 46.15 16.74
CA ASP A 164 -7.04 47.28 17.67
C ASP A 164 -6.34 48.49 17.00
N GLU A 165 -7.10 49.28 16.24
CA GLU A 165 -6.83 50.72 16.06
C GLU A 165 -8.13 51.50 16.40
N PRO A 166 -8.15 52.27 17.49
CA PRO A 166 -9.29 53.09 17.90
C PRO A 166 -9.39 54.42 17.13
N ASN A 167 -10.61 54.92 17.10
CA ASN A 167 -11.13 56.07 16.35
C ASN A 167 -10.60 57.47 16.77
N GLU A 168 -10.58 58.38 15.78
CA GLU A 168 -10.81 59.84 15.85
C GLU A 168 -9.79 60.85 16.45
N SER A 169 -9.34 61.77 15.55
CA SER A 169 -9.22 63.24 15.73
C SER A 169 -8.25 63.84 16.76
N ASN A 170 -7.11 64.38 16.31
CA ASN A 170 -6.79 65.81 16.54
C ASN A 170 -5.67 66.36 15.65
N ALA A 171 -5.80 67.66 15.37
CA ALA A 171 -4.94 68.46 14.50
C ALA A 171 -3.60 68.88 15.14
N ALA A 172 -2.66 69.22 14.25
CA ALA A 172 -1.51 70.11 14.40
C ALA A 172 -0.32 69.69 15.31
N ALA A 173 0.84 69.51 14.66
CA ALA A 173 2.17 69.62 15.25
C ALA A 173 2.52 71.09 15.61
N PRO A 174 3.68 71.45 16.23
CA PRO A 174 4.84 70.60 16.58
C PRO A 174 5.57 70.90 17.92
N ALA A 175 6.57 70.05 18.20
CA ALA A 175 7.90 70.36 18.78
C ALA A 175 8.25 69.93 20.22
N ALA A 176 9.51 69.44 20.32
CA ALA A 176 10.42 69.32 21.47
C ALA A 176 10.45 68.01 22.29
N ALA A 177 11.57 67.29 22.16
CA ALA A 177 12.13 66.32 23.11
C ALA A 177 12.71 67.06 24.36
N PRO A 178 13.23 66.41 25.43
CA PRO A 178 13.46 64.96 25.66
C PRO A 178 13.08 64.43 27.07
N GLY A 179 13.03 63.10 27.25
CA GLY A 179 12.93 62.49 28.58
C GLY A 179 12.81 60.97 28.56
N GLN A 180 13.73 60.30 29.23
CA GLN A 180 13.84 58.84 29.39
C GLN A 180 12.63 58.21 30.08
N ALA A 181 12.17 57.04 29.60
CA ALA A 181 11.82 55.87 30.42
C ALA A 181 11.30 54.72 29.52
N ALA A 182 11.84 53.52 29.78
CA ALA A 182 11.24 52.19 29.61
C ALA A 182 10.36 51.91 28.37
N ALA A 183 10.88 51.08 27.46
CA ALA A 183 10.06 50.22 26.61
C ALA A 183 10.68 48.81 26.68
N GLU A 184 10.22 48.05 27.68
CA GLU A 184 10.12 46.60 27.58
C GLU A 184 9.00 46.26 26.58
N ASP A 185 9.14 45.09 25.97
CA ASP A 185 8.11 44.25 25.37
C ASP A 185 7.50 44.70 24.03
N GLY A 186 8.07 44.15 22.95
CA GLY A 186 7.46 44.15 21.62
C GLY A 186 7.96 43.02 20.71
N GLU A 187 8.54 41.95 21.26
CA GLU A 187 9.17 40.88 20.46
C GLU A 187 8.72 39.45 20.86
N GLU A 188 7.60 39.29 21.57
CA GLU A 188 7.13 37.95 22.00
C GLU A 188 5.99 37.34 21.16
N ALA A 189 5.27 38.10 20.33
CA ALA A 189 4.11 37.55 19.60
C ALA A 189 4.46 36.64 18.41
N ASP A 190 5.57 36.93 17.72
CA ASP A 190 5.98 36.16 16.52
C ASP A 190 6.74 34.87 16.89
N GLY A 191 7.31 34.83 18.10
CA GLY A 191 8.02 33.66 18.63
C GLY A 191 7.07 32.52 18.99
N ASP A 192 5.89 32.84 19.53
CA ASP A 192 4.94 31.85 20.06
C ASP A 192 4.14 31.15 18.95
N THR A 193 3.82 31.85 17.85
CA THR A 193 3.16 31.25 16.67
C THR A 193 4.10 30.32 15.91
N LEU A 194 5.37 30.70 15.75
CA LEU A 194 6.42 29.85 15.18
C LEU A 194 6.81 28.69 16.10
N ALA A 195 6.85 28.90 17.42
CA ALA A 195 7.10 27.85 18.40
C ALA A 195 5.97 26.82 18.41
N MET A 196 4.71 27.27 18.33
CA MET A 196 3.55 26.39 18.24
C MET A 196 3.55 25.62 16.91
N GLY A 197 3.84 26.27 15.78
CA GLY A 197 4.02 25.58 14.49
C GLY A 197 5.13 24.51 14.51
N LYS A 198 6.22 24.75 15.25
CA LYS A 198 7.35 23.83 15.39
C LYS A 198 7.07 22.69 16.38
N MET A 199 6.31 22.93 17.45
CA MET A 199 5.81 21.89 18.36
C MET A 199 4.77 20.99 17.68
N LEU A 200 3.97 21.54 16.76
CA LEU A 200 2.90 20.83 16.05
C LEU A 200 3.39 20.01 14.85
N SER A 201 4.54 20.33 14.24
CA SER A 201 5.23 19.39 13.33
C SER A 201 5.51 18.03 14.01
N GLY A 202 5.71 18.04 15.34
CA GLY A 202 5.87 16.83 16.15
C GLY A 202 4.59 16.03 16.42
N LEU A 203 3.41 16.58 16.09
CA LEU A 203 2.11 15.87 16.13
C LEU A 203 1.70 15.27 14.78
N SER A 204 2.53 15.44 13.74
CA SER A 204 2.38 14.67 12.51
C SER A 204 2.39 13.20 12.92
N LEU A 205 1.40 12.43 12.48
CA LEU A 205 1.42 10.98 12.64
C LEU A 205 2.79 10.49 12.17
N PRO A 206 3.48 9.61 12.92
CA PRO A 206 4.78 9.10 12.51
C PRO A 206 4.74 8.68 11.04
N GLU A 207 5.71 9.11 10.24
CA GLU A 207 5.90 8.61 8.85
C GLU A 207 5.92 7.06 8.81
N ALA A 208 6.17 6.43 9.97
CA ALA A 208 6.10 5.00 10.23
C ALA A 208 4.72 4.32 10.10
N TYR A 209 3.63 5.01 9.76
CA TYR A 209 2.43 4.31 9.25
C TYR A 209 2.61 3.80 7.81
N GLY A 210 3.70 4.17 7.15
CA GLY A 210 4.16 3.55 5.90
C GLY A 210 4.81 2.19 6.17
N GLU A 211 4.08 1.21 6.71
CA GLU A 211 4.50 -0.18 6.54
C GLU A 211 4.57 -0.44 5.03
N THR A 212 5.79 -0.43 4.48
CA THR A 212 6.02 -0.80 3.09
C THR A 212 5.42 -2.17 2.90
N LEU A 213 4.46 -2.28 1.96
CA LEU A 213 3.87 -3.58 1.61
C LEU A 213 5.00 -4.60 1.45
N PRO A 214 4.84 -5.85 1.92
CA PRO A 214 5.85 -6.88 1.76
C PRO A 214 5.99 -7.24 0.28
N TRP A 215 6.71 -6.41 -0.48
CA TRP A 215 6.64 -6.34 -1.93
C TRP A 215 7.04 -7.66 -2.58
N ARG A 216 7.94 -8.43 -1.96
CA ARG A 216 8.32 -9.77 -2.44
C ARG A 216 7.14 -10.74 -2.42
N ARG A 217 6.25 -10.65 -1.42
CA ARG A 217 5.01 -11.46 -1.36
C ARG A 217 3.97 -10.97 -2.35
N ILE A 218 3.86 -9.65 -2.52
CA ILE A 218 3.01 -9.07 -3.56
C ILE A 218 3.50 -9.52 -4.95
N LEU A 219 4.80 -9.54 -5.19
CA LEU A 219 5.39 -10.00 -6.45
C LEU A 219 5.05 -11.47 -6.74
N GLU A 220 5.17 -12.35 -5.74
CA GLU A 220 4.74 -13.75 -5.87
C GLU A 220 3.26 -13.83 -6.28
N ALA A 221 2.39 -13.02 -5.67
CA ALA A 221 0.97 -12.99 -6.00
C ALA A 221 0.70 -12.46 -7.43
N PHE A 222 1.39 -11.40 -7.86
CA PHE A 222 1.33 -10.89 -9.23
C PHE A 222 1.76 -11.96 -10.24
N ALA A 223 2.87 -12.64 -10.00
CA ALA A 223 3.39 -13.67 -10.89
C ALA A 223 2.41 -14.84 -11.07
N VAL A 224 1.65 -15.18 -10.03
CA VAL A 224 0.67 -16.27 -10.04
C VAL A 224 -0.66 -15.86 -10.67
N LEU A 225 -1.15 -14.66 -10.36
CA LEU A 225 -2.46 -14.18 -10.77
C LEU A 225 -2.46 -13.60 -12.19
N ALA A 226 -1.36 -12.97 -12.59
CA ALA A 226 -1.16 -12.33 -13.89
C ALA A 226 0.15 -12.82 -14.55
N PRO A 227 0.29 -14.13 -14.81
CA PRO A 227 1.53 -14.68 -15.37
C PRO A 227 1.82 -14.10 -16.76
N GLY A 228 3.09 -13.78 -17.01
CA GLY A 228 3.56 -13.27 -18.31
C GLY A 228 3.30 -11.78 -18.57
N GLN A 229 2.69 -11.05 -17.63
CA GLN A 229 2.61 -9.59 -17.74
C GLN A 229 3.96 -8.94 -17.43
N GLU A 230 4.25 -7.83 -18.10
CA GLU A 230 5.41 -7.00 -17.75
C GLU A 230 5.05 -6.14 -16.55
N LEU A 231 5.95 -6.08 -15.56
CA LEU A 231 5.77 -5.25 -14.37
C LEU A 231 6.63 -4.00 -14.49
N VAL A 232 6.16 -2.91 -13.91
CA VAL A 232 6.90 -1.66 -13.83
C VAL A 232 6.82 -1.09 -12.41
N THR A 233 7.92 -0.55 -11.90
CA THR A 233 7.95 0.09 -10.59
C THR A 233 8.67 1.44 -10.64
N ALA A 234 8.15 2.41 -9.90
CA ALA A 234 8.83 3.68 -9.62
C ALA A 234 9.61 3.64 -8.29
N ASP A 235 9.48 2.54 -7.53
CA ASP A 235 10.10 2.37 -6.22
C ASP A 235 11.60 2.06 -6.36
N ALA A 236 12.43 3.02 -5.94
CA ALA A 236 13.88 2.92 -6.01
C ALA A 236 14.45 1.88 -5.03
N ASP A 237 13.79 1.62 -3.90
CA ASP A 237 14.23 0.66 -2.89
C ASP A 237 14.05 -0.77 -3.37
N ILE A 238 12.97 -1.04 -4.12
CA ILE A 238 12.77 -2.33 -4.79
C ILE A 238 13.90 -2.58 -5.80
N ALA A 239 14.20 -1.59 -6.64
CA ALA A 239 15.28 -1.68 -7.62
C ALA A 239 16.63 -1.93 -6.95
N GLN A 240 16.94 -1.18 -5.88
CA GLN A 240 18.17 -1.33 -5.12
C GLN A 240 18.28 -2.71 -4.47
N SER A 241 17.21 -3.19 -3.82
CA SER A 241 17.16 -4.51 -3.19
C SER A 241 17.37 -5.66 -4.19
N LEU A 242 16.93 -5.50 -5.44
CA LEU A 242 17.16 -6.48 -6.50
C LEU A 242 18.62 -6.49 -6.99
N ARG A 243 19.26 -5.32 -7.10
CA ARG A 243 20.69 -5.21 -7.43
C ARG A 243 21.56 -5.87 -6.37
N GLU A 244 21.27 -5.60 -5.10
CA GLU A 244 21.99 -6.19 -3.96
C GLU A 244 21.82 -7.72 -3.92
N ALA A 245 20.66 -8.24 -4.33
CA ALA A 245 20.42 -9.67 -4.48
C ALA A 245 21.09 -10.29 -5.73
N GLY A 246 21.80 -9.49 -6.53
CA GLY A 246 22.48 -9.95 -7.75
C GLY A 246 21.52 -10.43 -8.84
N VAL A 247 20.33 -9.84 -8.91
CA VAL A 247 19.38 -10.13 -9.99
C VAL A 247 19.87 -9.50 -11.29
N PRO A 248 19.88 -10.23 -12.43
CA PRO A 248 20.28 -9.67 -13.72
C PRO A 248 19.44 -8.46 -14.12
N GLU A 249 20.12 -7.33 -14.36
CA GLU A 249 19.53 -6.07 -14.83
C GLU A 249 20.11 -5.72 -16.20
N ALA A 250 19.24 -5.39 -17.16
CA ALA A 250 19.63 -4.90 -18.48
C ALA A 250 18.79 -3.66 -18.83
N LYS A 251 19.46 -2.50 -19.00
CA LYS A 251 18.81 -1.22 -19.35
C LYS A 251 17.65 -0.84 -18.40
N GLY A 252 17.81 -1.03 -17.09
CA GLY A 252 16.76 -0.73 -16.10
C GLY A 252 15.64 -1.75 -16.04
N VAL A 253 15.83 -2.94 -16.61
CA VAL A 253 14.85 -4.05 -16.53
C VAL A 253 15.51 -5.25 -15.86
N PHE A 254 14.91 -5.68 -14.75
CA PHE A 254 15.25 -6.93 -14.08
C PHE A 254 14.50 -8.09 -14.74
N GLN A 255 15.21 -9.15 -15.11
CA GLN A 255 14.60 -10.35 -15.69
C GLN A 255 15.11 -11.61 -14.99
N ALA A 256 14.21 -12.28 -14.26
CA ALA A 256 14.48 -13.54 -13.61
C ALA A 256 13.15 -14.28 -13.30
N PRO A 257 13.19 -15.57 -12.92
CA PRO A 257 12.01 -16.24 -12.41
C PRO A 257 11.44 -15.56 -11.15
N ALA A 258 10.13 -15.67 -10.92
CA ALA A 258 9.46 -15.03 -9.78
C ALA A 258 10.09 -15.43 -8.43
N TRP A 259 10.50 -16.69 -8.25
CA TRP A 259 11.19 -17.13 -7.03
C TRP A 259 12.51 -16.37 -6.80
N ARG A 260 13.26 -16.06 -7.87
CA ARG A 260 14.55 -15.36 -7.77
C ARG A 260 14.35 -13.89 -7.45
N LEU A 261 13.38 -13.24 -8.10
CA LEU A 261 13.01 -11.85 -7.77
C LEU A 261 12.44 -11.73 -6.35
N SER A 262 11.86 -12.82 -5.83
CA SER A 262 11.39 -12.91 -4.44
C SER A 262 12.51 -13.15 -3.42
N GLY A 263 13.78 -13.21 -3.86
CA GLY A 263 14.95 -13.36 -3.01
C GLY A 263 15.26 -14.81 -2.60
N LEU A 264 14.69 -15.79 -3.29
CA LEU A 264 14.99 -17.20 -3.05
C LEU A 264 16.17 -17.66 -3.90
N ASP A 265 16.96 -18.61 -3.38
CA ASP A 265 18.12 -19.17 -4.10
C ASP A 265 17.75 -20.27 -5.10
N ARG A 266 16.60 -20.91 -4.91
CA ARG A 266 16.08 -21.96 -5.80
C ARG A 266 14.57 -21.99 -5.79
N CYS A 267 13.97 -22.52 -6.86
CA CYS A 267 12.53 -22.75 -6.91
C CYS A 267 12.10 -23.74 -5.81
N PRO A 268 11.18 -23.37 -4.90
CA PRO A 268 10.64 -24.29 -3.91
C PRO A 268 9.81 -25.39 -4.56
N ALA A 269 10.04 -26.65 -4.19
CA ALA A 269 9.26 -27.79 -4.71
C ALA A 269 7.76 -27.69 -4.38
N ALA A 270 7.40 -27.06 -3.26
CA ALA A 270 6.01 -26.82 -2.86
C ALA A 270 5.33 -25.66 -3.63
N ARG A 271 6.10 -24.84 -4.36
CA ARG A 271 5.60 -23.67 -5.11
C ARG A 271 6.18 -23.65 -6.54
N PRO A 272 5.97 -24.71 -7.34
CA PRO A 272 6.58 -24.83 -8.67
C PRO A 272 6.09 -23.75 -9.64
N TRP A 273 4.92 -23.17 -9.39
CA TRP A 273 4.37 -22.06 -10.18
C TRP A 273 5.16 -20.75 -10.08
N LEU A 274 6.13 -20.65 -9.17
CA LEU A 274 7.04 -19.49 -9.09
C LEU A 274 8.20 -19.57 -10.08
N ASP A 275 8.37 -20.69 -10.79
CA ASP A 275 9.35 -20.84 -11.87
C ASP A 275 8.86 -20.25 -13.20
N VAL A 276 8.20 -19.09 -13.11
CA VAL A 276 7.72 -18.32 -14.27
C VAL A 276 8.62 -17.11 -14.46
N PRO A 277 9.03 -16.79 -15.71
CA PRO A 277 9.85 -15.62 -15.97
C PRO A 277 9.04 -14.34 -15.70
N VAL A 278 9.64 -13.42 -14.96
CA VAL A 278 9.07 -12.09 -14.68
C VAL A 278 10.03 -11.03 -15.19
N ARG A 279 9.48 -9.99 -15.81
CA ARG A 279 10.20 -8.79 -16.27
C ARG A 279 9.70 -7.63 -15.44
N LEU A 280 10.60 -6.99 -14.70
CA LEU A 280 10.31 -5.82 -13.88
C LEU A 280 11.16 -4.64 -14.36
N GLY A 281 10.53 -3.68 -15.01
CA GLY A 281 11.16 -2.42 -15.41
C GLY A 281 11.15 -1.40 -14.27
N THR A 282 12.20 -0.60 -14.17
CA THR A 282 12.26 0.54 -13.26
C THR A 282 12.05 1.84 -14.03
N VAL A 283 11.17 2.70 -13.54
CA VAL A 283 11.03 4.06 -14.05
C VAL A 283 12.03 4.94 -13.31
N ALA A 284 12.84 5.69 -14.03
CA ALA A 284 13.63 6.74 -13.42
C ALA A 284 12.68 7.83 -12.95
N THR A 285 12.47 7.94 -11.64
CA THR A 285 11.81 9.10 -11.06
C THR A 285 12.74 10.29 -11.32
N ALA A 286 12.23 11.33 -11.98
CA ALA A 286 12.96 12.57 -12.10
C ALA A 286 13.16 13.08 -10.67
N ALA A 287 14.37 12.93 -10.13
CA ALA A 287 14.73 13.48 -8.83
C ALA A 287 14.35 14.97 -8.85
N GLU A 288 13.50 15.39 -7.90
CA GLU A 288 13.19 16.79 -7.68
C GLU A 288 14.50 17.56 -7.53
N GLY A 289 14.75 18.42 -8.52
CA GLY A 289 16.00 19.13 -8.70
C GLY A 289 15.82 20.31 -9.63
N ALA A 290 15.10 21.32 -9.17
CA ALA A 290 15.30 22.75 -9.48
C ALA A 290 14.51 23.61 -8.50
#